data_AF-A0A8J7I8R3-F1
#
_entry.id   AF-A0A8J7I8R3-F1
#
_cell.length_a   1.000
_cell.length_b   1.000
_cell.length_c   1.000
_cell.angle_alpha   90.00
_cell.angle_beta   90.00
_cell.angle_gamma   90.00
#
_symmetry.space_group_name_H-M   'P 1'
#
loop_
_entity.id
_entity.type
_entity.pdbx_description
1 polymer ?
#
loop_
_entity_poly.entity_id
_entity_poly.type
_entity_poly.pdbx_seq_one_letter_code
_entity_poly.pdbx_strand_id
1 'polypeptide(L)' 'MLHLDMGLLFVCFQSNLEKGFITVQSRLNGEPLEEYIKPIGGGYFFALPGVEAKGGYLGQSLLEAGKA' A
#
# COMPACT_ATOMS: atom_id res chain seq x y z
N MET A 1 1.42 33.13 -10.87
CA MET A 1 2.36 32.18 -10.23
C MET A 1 1.81 30.79 -10.48
N LEU A 2 2.42 30.03 -11.40
CA LEU A 2 1.98 28.68 -11.72
C LEU A 2 2.27 27.79 -10.51
N HIS A 3 1.24 27.33 -9.80
CA HIS A 3 1.40 26.26 -8.81
C HIS A 3 1.54 24.95 -9.59
N LEU A 4 2.72 24.31 -9.54
CA LEU A 4 2.88 22.95 -10.03
C LEU A 4 2.28 21.99 -8.99
N ASP A 5 1.28 21.21 -9.42
CA ASP A 5 0.75 20.09 -8.64
C ASP A 5 1.64 18.87 -8.86
N MET A 6 2.67 18.75 -8.02
CA MET A 6 3.68 17.69 -8.06
C MET A 6 3.84 17.08 -6.68
N GLY A 7 4.16 15.79 -6.66
CA GLY A 7 4.41 15.05 -5.43
C GLY A 7 4.99 13.67 -5.71
N LEU A 8 4.93 12.79 -4.71
CA LEU A 8 5.39 11.41 -4.79
C LEU A 8 4.20 10.46 -4.72
N LEU A 9 4.04 9.61 -5.75
CA LEU A 9 3.18 8.44 -5.66
C LEU A 9 3.94 7.32 -4.92
N PHE A 10 3.84 7.31 -3.59
CA PHE A 10 4.54 6.32 -2.77
C PHE A 10 3.81 4.97 -2.81
N VAL A 11 4.52 3.92 -3.21
CA VAL A 11 4.04 2.53 -3.20
C VAL A 11 5.10 1.64 -2.56
N CYS A 12 4.72 0.85 -1.56
CA CYS A 12 5.61 -0.09 -0.89
C CYS A 12 4.93 -1.46 -0.73
N PHE A 13 5.76 -2.52 -0.71
CA PHE A 13 5.33 -3.89 -0.47
C PHE A 13 6.02 -4.46 0.76
N GLN A 14 5.28 -5.27 1.51
CA GLN A 14 5.68 -5.80 2.80
C GLN A 14 4.89 -7.08 3.09
N SER A 15 5.50 -8.04 3.77
CA SER A 15 4.80 -9.26 4.20
C SER A 15 3.87 -9.02 5.39
N ASN A 16 4.10 -7.98 6.19
CA ASN A 16 3.27 -7.61 7.32
C ASN A 16 3.15 -6.08 7.40
N LEU A 17 1.92 -5.57 7.31
CA LEU A 17 1.62 -4.13 7.24
C LEU A 17 1.98 -3.40 8.55
N GLU A 18 1.64 -4.00 9.69
CA GLU A 18 1.89 -3.42 11.02
C GLU A 18 3.38 -3.27 11.28
N LYS A 19 4.16 -4.32 10.99
CA LYS A 19 5.61 -4.33 11.19
C LYS A 19 6.38 -3.52 10.14
N GLY A 20 5.79 -3.31 8.97
CA GLY A 20 6.37 -2.56 7.86
C GLY A 20 5.98 -1.09 7.90
N PHE A 21 5.10 -0.71 6.96
CA PHE A 21 4.74 0.69 6.71
C PHE A 21 4.22 1.40 7.98
N ILE A 22 3.34 0.78 8.76
CA ILE A 22 2.75 1.44 9.95
C ILE A 22 3.83 1.76 10.99
N THR A 23 4.74 0.82 11.24
CA THR A 23 5.85 1.03 12.18
C THR A 23 6.81 2.12 11.70
N VAL A 24 7.17 2.12 10.40
CA VAL A 24 8.07 3.13 9.84
C VAL A 24 7.41 4.51 9.85
N GLN A 25 6.16 4.62 9.40
CA GLN A 25 5.43 5.89 9.41
C GLN A 25 5.30 6.45 10.82
N SER A 26 5.02 5.59 11.82
CA SER A 26 4.93 6.02 13.22
C SER A 26 6.25 6.58 13.75
N ARG A 27 7.40 6.10 13.25
CA ARG A 27 8.74 6.62 13.61
C ARG A 27 9.07 7.92 12.90
N LEU A 28 8.50 8.14 11.72
CA LEU A 28 8.68 9.36 10.93
C LEU A 28 7.77 10.51 11.40
N ASN A 29 6.82 10.25 12.29
CA ASN A 29 5.98 11.30 12.87
C ASN A 29 6.84 12.41 13.50
N GLY A 30 6.64 13.64 13.05
CA GLY A 30 7.39 14.83 13.47
C GLY A 30 8.77 14.98 12.81
N GLU A 31 9.05 14.26 11.71
CA GLU A 31 10.28 14.47 10.96
C GLU A 31 10.29 15.87 10.29
N PRO A 32 11.47 16.49 10.10
CA PRO A 32 11.57 17.81 9.46
C PRO A 32 10.98 17.86 8.04
N LEU A 33 10.85 16.71 7.37
CA LEU A 33 10.29 16.62 6.02
C LEU A 33 8.78 16.87 6.00
N GLU A 34 8.06 16.70 7.11
CA GLU A 34 6.61 16.95 7.21
C GLU A 34 6.21 18.39 6.84
N GLU A 35 7.13 19.35 6.97
CA GLU A 35 6.91 20.74 6.55
C GLU A 35 6.83 20.89 5.01
N TYR A 36 7.36 19.91 4.26
CA TYR A 36 7.50 19.95 2.81
C TYR A 36 6.63 18.91 2.08
N ILE A 37 6.16 17.88 2.79
CA ILE A 37 5.31 16.83 2.22
C ILE A 37 4.01 16.69 3.01
N LYS A 38 2.90 16.55 2.29
CA LYS A 38 1.59 16.29 2.89
C LYS A 38 0.93 15.11 2.20
N PRO A 39 0.65 13.99 2.91
CA PRO A 39 -0.15 12.91 2.35
C PRO A 39 -1.58 13.41 2.10
N ILE A 40 -2.01 13.41 0.83
CA ILE A 40 -3.35 13.89 0.44
C ILE A 40 -4.34 12.76 0.14
N GLY A 41 -3.89 11.51 0.09
CA GLY A 41 -4.72 10.34 -0.18
C GLY A 41 -3.89 9.05 -0.24
N GLY A 42 -4.57 7.92 -0.38
CA GLY A 42 -3.94 6.59 -0.45
C GLY A 42 -4.82 5.50 0.15
N GLY A 43 -4.27 4.30 0.28
CA GLY A 43 -4.97 3.17 0.89
C GLY A 43 -4.09 1.94 1.08
N TYR A 44 -4.57 1.03 1.91
CA TYR A 44 -3.96 -0.28 2.10
C TYR A 44 -4.65 -1.31 1.23
N PHE A 45 -3.85 -2.09 0.50
CA PHE A 45 -4.32 -3.16 -0.36
C PHE A 45 -3.56 -4.44 -0.04
N PHE A 46 -4.26 -5.56 -0.09
CA PHE A 46 -3.62 -6.87 -0.02
C PHE A 46 -3.31 -7.34 -1.44
N ALA A 47 -2.02 -7.48 -1.77
CA ALA A 47 -1.60 -8.06 -3.04
C ALA A 47 -1.94 -9.56 -3.05
N LEU A 48 -2.85 -9.94 -3.93
CA LEU A 48 -3.31 -11.33 -4.03
C LEU A 48 -2.16 -12.26 -4.46
N PRO A 49 -2.18 -13.53 -4.04
CA PRO A 49 -1.28 -14.54 -4.59
C PRO A 49 -1.39 -14.61 -6.11
N GLY A 50 -0.29 -15.04 -6.75
CA GLY A 50 -0.27 -15.28 -8.19
C GLY A 50 -1.27 -16.37 -8.60
N VAL A 51 -1.65 -16.36 -9.88
CA VAL A 51 -2.50 -17.42 -10.44
C VAL A 51 -1.65 -18.67 -10.67
N GLU A 52 -1.94 -19.74 -9.92
CA GLU A 52 -1.13 -20.96 -9.91
C GLU A 52 -1.41 -21.89 -11.11
N ALA A 53 -2.66 -21.93 -11.59
CA ALA A 53 -3.09 -22.85 -12.63
C ALA A 53 -3.44 -22.13 -13.94
N LYS A 54 -3.14 -22.77 -15.07
CA LYS A 54 -3.58 -22.30 -16.38
C LYS A 54 -5.12 -22.29 -16.43
N GLY A 55 -5.70 -21.12 -16.67
CA GLY A 55 -7.15 -20.92 -16.65
C GLY A 55 -7.73 -20.46 -15.30
N GLY A 56 -6.90 -20.30 -14.26
CA GLY A 56 -7.30 -19.65 -13.01
C GLY A 56 -7.41 -18.12 -13.14
N TYR A 57 -7.88 -17.46 -12.08
CA TYR A 57 -8.01 -16.01 -12.02
C TYR A 57 -7.58 -15.44 -10.66
N LEU A 58 -7.19 -14.16 -10.64
CA LEU A 58 -6.79 -13.47 -9.40
C LEU A 58 -7.95 -13.47 -8.39
N GLY A 59 -7.63 -13.85 -7.14
CA GLY A 59 -8.62 -13.89 -6.05
C GLY A 59 -9.47 -15.16 -6.02
N GLN A 60 -9.24 -16.13 -6.92
CA GLN A 60 -9.91 -17.42 -6.89
C GLN A 60 -9.76 -18.11 -5.52
N SER A 61 -8.54 -18.19 -4.98
CA SER A 61 -8.28 -18.80 -3.67
C SER A 61 -8.99 -18.09 -2.51
N LEU A 62 -9.13 -16.76 -2.59
CA LEU A 62 -9.88 -15.98 -1.60
C LEU A 62 -11.38 -16.32 -1.65
N LEU A 63 -11.96 -16.39 -2.86
CA LEU A 63 -13.38 -16.73 -3.03
C LEU A 63 -13.70 -18.18 -2.63
N GLU A 64 -12.78 -19.11 -2.86
CA GLU A 64 -12.93 -20.51 -2.46
C GLU A 64 -12.80 -20.67 -0.95
N ALA A 65 -11.82 -20.02 -0.31
CA ALA A 65 -11.66 -20.02 1.14
C ALA A 65 -12.85 -19.41 1.88
N GLY A 66 -13.48 -18.36 1.33
CA GLY A 66 -14.64 -17.72 1.94
C GLY A 66 -15.97 -18.50 1.82
N LYS A 67 -15.99 -19.62 1.09
CA LYS A 67 -17.15 -20.52 1.00
C LYS A 67 -17.16 -21.61 2.09
N ALA A 68 -16.04 -21.80 2.79
CA ALA A 68 -15.91 -22.71 3.92
C ALA A 68 -16.51 -22.10 5.19
#